data_AF-A0A9W7DKG9-F1
#
_entry.id   AF-A0A9W7DKG9-F1
#
_cell.length_a   1.000
_cell.length_b   1.000
_cell.length_c   1.000
_cell.angle_alpha   90.00
_cell.angle_beta   90.00
_cell.angle_gamma   90.00
#
_symmetry.space_group_name_H-M   'P 1'
#
loop_
_entity.id
_entity.type
_entity.pdbx_description
1 polymer ?
#
loop_
_entity_poly.entity_id
_entity_poly.type
_entity_poly.pdbx_seq_one_letter_code
_entity_poly.pdbx_strand_id
1 'polypeptide(L)'
;MQSFSQAVKIGEQTHYTSTWHGLKSVYQNGGIAGLFRGVDAAILRTGAGSAAQLPIYNFCKHELLDNGWMKEGLSLHLVSSLFAGFGVGFVMNPWDVILTRVYNQHGNLYSGPIDCMIKTVKTEGLGALYKGFFAQLLRVGPHTVFTLTFMEQTMKMMHAIETKFLP
;
A
#
# COMPACT_ATOMS: atom_id res chain seq x y z
N MET A 1 9.54 7.49 10.00
CA MET A 1 9.58 6.69 8.74
C MET A 1 9.37 5.23 9.09
N GLN A 2 8.61 4.46 8.31
CA GLN A 2 8.21 3.07 8.62
C GLN A 2 9.38 2.11 8.92
N SER A 3 10.59 2.47 8.49
CA SER A 3 11.84 1.76 8.75
C SER A 3 12.50 2.07 10.11
N PHE A 4 12.12 3.15 10.80
CA PHE A 4 12.86 3.61 11.98
C PHE A 4 12.62 2.70 13.19
N SER A 5 13.71 2.07 13.64
CA SER A 5 13.80 1.26 14.84
C SER A 5 14.84 1.86 15.77
N GLN A 6 14.51 1.98 17.07
CA GLN A 6 15.50 2.37 18.09
C GLN A 6 16.48 1.23 18.41
N ALA A 7 16.11 -0.02 18.13
CA ALA A 7 16.91 -1.21 18.43
C ALA A 7 17.82 -1.64 17.27
N VAL A 8 17.46 -1.33 16.03
CA VAL A 8 18.24 -1.66 14.82
C VAL A 8 18.38 -0.40 13.98
N LYS A 9 19.61 0.03 13.68
CA LYS A 9 19.87 1.10 12.69
C LYS A 9 19.42 0.61 11.31
N ILE A 10 18.20 0.94 10.92
CA ILE A 10 17.64 0.65 9.59
C ILE A 10 17.41 1.99 8.90
N GLY A 11 18.31 2.36 7.98
CA GLY A 11 18.23 3.59 7.20
C GLY A 11 19.47 4.45 7.27
N GLU A 12 20.40 4.20 6.35
CA GLU A 12 21.39 5.19 5.95
C GLU A 12 20.79 6.02 4.81
N GLN A 13 20.96 7.34 4.83
CA GLN A 13 20.63 8.15 3.65
C GLN A 13 21.70 7.87 2.58
N THR A 14 21.44 6.91 1.70
CA THR A 14 22.27 6.72 0.51
C THR A 14 22.15 7.95 -0.37
N HIS A 15 23.22 8.75 -0.42
CA HIS A 15 23.25 9.99 -1.16
C HIS A 15 23.40 9.73 -2.66
N TYR A 16 22.31 9.30 -3.30
CA TYR A 16 22.25 9.15 -4.75
C TYR A 16 22.03 10.52 -5.38
N THR A 17 22.95 10.93 -6.25
CA THR A 17 22.87 12.22 -6.96
C THR A 17 21.85 12.21 -8.09
N SER A 18 21.50 11.04 -8.63
CA SER A 18 20.56 10.87 -9.75
C SER A 18 20.02 9.43 -9.80
N THR A 19 18.84 9.22 -10.38
CA THR A 19 18.23 7.89 -10.58
C THR A 19 19.17 6.93 -11.32
N TRP A 20 19.87 7.43 -12.34
CA TRP A 20 20.83 6.64 -13.11
C TRP A 20 22.07 6.27 -12.28
N HIS A 21 22.54 7.18 -11.43
CA HIS A 21 23.63 6.92 -10.51
C HIS A 21 23.24 5.87 -9.46
N GLY A 22 22.01 5.94 -8.95
CA GLY A 22 21.44 4.93 -8.06
C GLY A 22 21.36 3.55 -8.72
N LEU A 23 20.78 3.45 -9.90
CA LEU A 23 20.66 2.18 -10.63
C LEU A 23 22.03 1.57 -10.93
N LYS A 24 22.99 2.37 -11.41
CA LYS A 24 24.36 1.93 -11.67
C LYS A 24 25.05 1.47 -10.39
N SER A 25 24.89 2.19 -9.29
CA SER A 25 25.48 1.85 -7.98
C SER A 25 24.91 0.55 -7.42
N VAL A 26 23.59 0.32 -7.53
CA VAL A 26 22.95 -0.93 -7.09
C VAL A 26 23.44 -2.11 -7.95
N TYR A 27 23.52 -1.92 -9.27
CA TYR A 27 24.04 -2.96 -10.16
C TYR A 27 25.51 -3.30 -9.90
N GLN A 28 26.35 -2.30 -9.62
CA GLN A 28 27.77 -2.52 -9.31
C GLN A 28 28.00 -3.20 -7.95
N ASN A 29 27.18 -2.89 -6.93
CA ASN A 29 27.34 -3.43 -5.59
C ASN A 29 26.67 -4.80 -5.38
N GLY A 30 25.53 -5.05 -6.04
CA GLY A 30 24.71 -6.25 -5.82
C GLY A 30 24.44 -7.09 -7.07
N GLY A 31 24.90 -6.66 -8.24
CA GLY A 31 24.60 -7.31 -9.51
C GLY A 31 23.10 -7.37 -9.80
N ILE A 32 22.70 -8.37 -10.58
CA ILE A 32 21.29 -8.61 -10.92
C ILE A 32 20.49 -9.03 -9.67
N ALA A 33 21.08 -9.85 -8.80
CA ALA A 33 20.41 -10.30 -7.56
C ALA A 33 20.08 -9.13 -6.61
N GLY A 34 20.92 -8.08 -6.59
CA GLY A 34 20.67 -6.85 -5.85
C GLY A 34 19.45 -6.07 -6.35
N LEU A 35 19.17 -6.09 -7.66
CA LEU A 35 17.97 -5.46 -8.24
C LEU A 35 16.68 -6.17 -7.82
N PHE A 36 16.71 -7.49 -7.72
CA PHE A 36 15.56 -8.31 -7.32
C PHE A 36 15.41 -8.44 -5.79
N ARG A 37 16.27 -7.76 -5.02
CA ARG A 37 16.19 -7.78 -3.56
C ARG A 37 14.87 -7.16 -3.09
N GLY A 38 14.09 -7.93 -2.34
CA GLY A 38 12.80 -7.50 -1.81
C GLY A 38 11.59 -7.87 -2.68
N VAL A 39 11.81 -8.51 -3.85
CA VAL A 39 10.70 -9.00 -4.70
C VAL A 39 9.83 -10.01 -3.97
N ASP A 40 10.40 -10.89 -3.16
CA ASP A 40 9.61 -11.85 -2.36
C ASP A 40 8.68 -11.16 -1.37
N ALA A 41 9.16 -10.09 -0.72
CA ALA A 41 8.33 -9.26 0.16
C ALA A 41 7.23 -8.54 -0.64
N ALA A 42 7.54 -8.08 -1.85
CA ALA A 42 6.58 -7.41 -2.72
C ALA A 42 5.49 -8.37 -3.22
N ILE A 43 5.84 -9.63 -3.50
CA ILE A 43 4.89 -10.69 -3.86
C ILE A 43 3.96 -10.97 -2.69
N LEU A 44 4.50 -11.16 -1.48
CA LEU A 44 3.68 -11.39 -0.28
C LEU A 44 2.73 -10.23 0.01
N ARG A 45 3.21 -8.99 -0.10
CA ARG A 45 2.38 -7.78 0.06
C ARG A 45 1.24 -7.75 -0.96
N THR A 46 1.55 -8.01 -2.23
CA THR A 46 0.56 -7.97 -3.31
C THR A 46 -0.45 -9.10 -3.18
N GLY A 47 0.01 -10.32 -2.86
CA GLY A 47 -0.85 -11.47 -2.60
C GLY A 47 -1.80 -11.24 -1.43
N ALA A 48 -1.30 -10.72 -0.31
CA ALA A 48 -2.12 -10.39 0.86
C ALA A 48 -3.15 -9.30 0.54
N GLY A 49 -2.75 -8.25 -0.19
CA GLY A 49 -3.65 -7.18 -0.61
C GLY A 49 -4.79 -7.71 -1.50
N SER A 50 -4.47 -8.46 -2.56
CA SER A 50 -5.48 -9.01 -3.47
C SER A 50 -6.41 -10.03 -2.78
N ALA A 51 -5.87 -10.86 -1.88
CA ALA A 51 -6.65 -11.84 -1.13
C ALA A 51 -7.62 -11.17 -0.14
N ALA A 52 -7.23 -10.05 0.47
CA ALA A 52 -8.07 -9.33 1.42
C ALA A 52 -9.08 -8.38 0.73
N GLN A 53 -8.74 -7.87 -0.46
CA GLN A 53 -9.54 -6.85 -1.14
C GLN A 53 -10.94 -7.33 -1.52
N LEU A 54 -11.06 -8.50 -2.17
CA LEU A 54 -12.36 -8.99 -2.63
C LEU A 54 -13.31 -9.37 -1.48
N PRO A 55 -12.88 -10.10 -0.44
CA PRO A 55 -13.75 -10.41 0.70
C PRO A 55 -14.21 -9.17 1.45
N ILE A 56 -13.29 -8.24 1.74
CA ILE A 56 -13.63 -7.01 2.49
C ILE A 56 -14.58 -6.14 1.66
N TYR A 57 -14.34 -6.03 0.34
CA TYR A 57 -15.24 -5.31 -0.56
C TYR A 57 -16.64 -5.92 -0.57
N ASN A 58 -16.75 -7.24 -0.73
CA ASN A 58 -18.04 -7.92 -0.75
C ASN A 58 -18.77 -7.78 0.59
N PHE A 59 -18.06 -7.89 1.71
CA PHE A 59 -18.62 -7.71 3.05
C PHE A 59 -19.14 -6.29 3.25
N CYS A 60 -18.34 -5.28 2.92
CA CYS A 60 -18.76 -3.87 3.00
C CYS A 60 -19.93 -3.56 2.06
N LYS A 61 -19.96 -4.14 0.86
CA LYS A 61 -21.05 -3.95 -0.08
C LYS A 61 -22.35 -4.58 0.43
N HIS A 62 -22.30 -5.78 0.99
CA HIS A 62 -23.47 -6.50 1.50
C HIS A 62 -24.09 -5.76 2.70
N GLU A 63 -23.26 -5.38 3.67
CA GLU A 63 -23.70 -4.62 4.87
C GLU A 63 -24.32 -3.27 4.52
N LEU A 64 -23.83 -2.60 3.48
CA LEU A 64 -24.31 -1.28 3.06
C LEU A 64 -25.62 -1.36 2.24
N LEU A 65 -25.86 -2.50 1.57
CA LEU A 65 -27.11 -2.79 0.85
C LEU A 65 -28.21 -3.28 1.80
N ASP A 66 -27.89 -4.19 2.71
CA ASP A 66 -28.86 -4.80 3.64
C ASP A 66 -29.41 -3.81 4.66
N ASN A 67 -28.59 -2.86 5.13
CA ASN A 67 -29.05 -1.81 6.04
C ASN A 67 -29.93 -0.75 5.35
N GLY A 68 -30.05 -0.76 4.00
CA GLY A 68 -30.93 0.14 3.26
C GLY A 68 -30.51 1.61 3.26
N TRP A 69 -29.27 1.92 3.64
CA TRP A 69 -28.79 3.30 3.75
C TRP A 69 -28.56 3.95 2.38
N MET A 70 -28.33 3.18 1.31
CA MET A 70 -28.14 3.71 -0.05
C MET A 70 -28.64 2.75 -1.14
N LYS A 71 -29.26 3.31 -2.20
CA LYS A 71 -29.65 2.58 -3.42
C LYS A 71 -28.42 2.32 -4.30
N GLU A 72 -28.47 1.28 -5.15
CA GLU A 72 -27.42 0.99 -6.13
C GLU A 72 -27.08 2.24 -6.94
N GLY A 73 -25.86 2.74 -6.77
CA GLY A 73 -25.40 3.99 -7.35
C GLY A 73 -23.92 4.21 -7.09
N LEU A 74 -23.36 5.21 -7.77
CA LEU A 74 -21.94 5.55 -7.71
C LEU A 74 -21.47 5.76 -6.26
N SER A 75 -22.25 6.49 -5.45
CA SER A 75 -21.95 6.78 -4.04
C SER A 75 -21.84 5.53 -3.16
N LEU A 76 -22.64 4.48 -3.43
CA LEU A 76 -22.58 3.20 -2.71
C LEU A 76 -21.25 2.48 -2.98
N HIS A 77 -20.86 2.39 -4.25
CA HIS A 77 -19.58 1.79 -4.62
C HIS A 77 -18.40 2.57 -4.03
N LEU A 78 -18.51 3.89 -3.93
CA LEU A 78 -17.46 4.73 -3.35
C LEU A 78 -17.31 4.55 -1.84
N VAL A 79 -18.42 4.61 -1.09
CA VAL A 79 -18.37 4.47 0.38
C VAL A 79 -17.94 3.05 0.76
N SER A 80 -18.49 2.02 0.10
CA SER A 80 -18.05 0.64 0.32
C SER A 80 -16.57 0.43 -0.04
N SER A 81 -16.08 1.03 -1.12
CA SER A 81 -14.67 0.98 -1.50
C SER A 81 -13.76 1.71 -0.51
N LEU A 82 -14.23 2.81 0.09
CA LEU A 82 -13.48 3.54 1.13
C LEU A 82 -13.29 2.68 2.37
N PHE A 83 -14.37 2.13 2.92
CA PHE A 83 -14.29 1.23 4.09
C PHE A 83 -13.49 -0.02 3.78
N ALA A 84 -13.65 -0.59 2.58
CA ALA A 84 -12.84 -1.70 2.14
C ALA A 84 -11.36 -1.33 2.04
N GLY A 85 -11.03 -0.15 1.53
CA GLY A 85 -9.66 0.38 1.47
C GLY A 85 -9.03 0.56 2.84
N PHE A 86 -9.79 1.00 3.85
CA PHE A 86 -9.32 1.06 5.24
C PHE A 86 -9.03 -0.33 5.80
N GLY A 87 -9.93 -1.29 5.59
CA GLY A 87 -9.75 -2.68 6.05
C GLY A 87 -8.56 -3.37 5.37
N VAL A 88 -8.42 -3.20 4.05
CA VAL A 88 -7.26 -3.70 3.29
C VAL A 88 -5.98 -3.05 3.78
N GLY A 89 -5.99 -1.73 4.00
CA GLY A 89 -4.85 -1.01 4.57
C GLY A 89 -4.40 -1.60 5.91
N PHE A 90 -5.34 -1.95 6.80
CA PHE A 90 -5.03 -2.61 8.07
C PHE A 90 -4.28 -3.93 7.90
N VAL A 91 -4.72 -4.77 6.94
CA VAL A 91 -4.10 -6.06 6.63
C VAL A 91 -2.75 -5.90 5.93
N MET A 92 -2.60 -4.87 5.08
CA MET A 92 -1.39 -4.62 4.29
C MET A 92 -0.27 -3.94 5.09
N ASN A 93 -0.58 -3.10 6.08
CA ASN A 93 0.42 -2.40 6.91
C ASN A 93 1.58 -3.27 7.41
N PRO A 94 1.36 -4.46 8.03
CA PRO A 94 2.47 -5.28 8.51
C PRO A 94 3.40 -5.68 7.36
N TRP A 95 2.84 -6.03 6.20
CA TRP A 95 3.60 -6.38 4.99
C TRP A 95 4.35 -5.16 4.42
N ASP A 96 3.76 -3.97 4.47
CA ASP A 96 4.39 -2.72 4.04
C ASP A 96 5.60 -2.37 4.94
N VAL A 97 5.48 -2.56 6.26
CA VAL A 97 6.59 -2.36 7.21
C VAL A 97 7.70 -3.38 7.00
N ILE A 98 7.37 -4.66 6.79
CA ILE A 98 8.36 -5.70 6.51
C ILE A 98 9.10 -5.40 5.19
N LEU A 99 8.36 -5.07 4.14
CA LEU A 99 8.91 -4.75 2.84
C LEU A 99 9.90 -3.58 2.92
N THR A 100 9.51 -2.47 3.56
CA THR A 100 10.39 -1.31 3.72
C THR A 100 11.65 -1.62 4.55
N ARG A 101 11.56 -2.50 5.55
CA ARG A 101 12.71 -2.98 6.33
C ARG A 101 13.63 -3.89 5.53
N VAL A 102 13.06 -4.76 4.69
CA VAL A 102 13.82 -5.66 3.79
C VAL A 102 14.52 -4.89 2.67
N TYR A 103 13.93 -3.78 2.20
CA TYR A 103 14.59 -2.86 1.25
C TYR A 103 15.70 -2.05 1.90
N ASN A 104 15.52 -1.63 3.15
CA ASN A 104 16.41 -0.69 3.84
C ASN A 104 17.44 -1.37 4.77
N GLN A 105 17.60 -2.69 4.71
CA GLN A 105 18.61 -3.42 5.48
C GLN A 105 19.99 -3.36 4.81
N HIS A 106 21.02 -3.23 5.65
CA HIS A 106 22.43 -3.30 5.23
C HIS A 106 22.97 -4.72 5.44
N GLY A 107 23.66 -5.28 4.44
CA GLY A 107 24.17 -6.66 4.47
C GLY A 107 23.07 -7.73 4.41
N ASN A 108 23.37 -8.99 4.74
CA ASN A 108 22.42 -10.11 4.78
C ASN A 108 21.78 -10.26 6.19
N LEU A 109 21.20 -9.20 6.74
CA LEU A 109 20.65 -9.22 8.11
C LEU A 109 19.38 -10.09 8.22
N TYR A 110 18.59 -10.14 7.14
CA TYR A 110 17.39 -10.97 7.02
C TYR A 110 17.55 -11.93 5.84
N SER A 111 17.42 -13.24 6.10
CA SER A 111 17.42 -14.27 5.04
C SER A 111 16.12 -14.27 4.23
N GLY A 112 15.07 -13.62 4.72
CA GLY A 112 13.80 -13.50 4.02
C GLY A 112 12.79 -12.59 4.73
N PRO A 113 11.64 -12.31 4.09
CA PRO A 113 10.60 -11.44 4.64
C PRO A 113 9.97 -12.00 5.93
N ILE A 114 9.80 -13.31 6.04
CA ILE A 114 9.22 -13.97 7.22
C ILE A 114 10.18 -13.89 8.41
N ASP A 115 11.48 -14.10 8.18
CA ASP A 115 12.52 -13.93 9.21
C ASP A 115 12.58 -12.47 9.70
N CYS A 116 12.45 -11.50 8.78
CA CYS A 116 12.34 -10.09 9.13
C CYS A 116 11.13 -9.80 10.02
N MET A 117 9.96 -10.39 9.71
CA MET A 117 8.76 -10.26 10.53
C MET A 117 8.96 -10.81 11.95
N ILE A 118 9.45 -12.04 12.08
CA ILE A 118 9.65 -12.70 13.38
C ILE A 118 10.65 -11.92 14.23
N LYS A 119 11.78 -11.52 13.64
CA LYS A 119 12.79 -10.69 14.33
C LYS A 119 12.21 -9.35 14.76
N THR A 120 11.45 -8.67 13.89
CA THR A 120 10.84 -7.37 14.20
C THR A 120 9.84 -7.48 15.35
N VAL A 121 8.97 -8.49 15.35
CA VAL A 121 8.01 -8.72 16.45
C VAL A 121 8.74 -9.05 17.75
N LYS A 122 9.83 -9.82 17.69
CA LYS A 122 10.61 -10.19 18.87
C LYS A 122 11.42 -9.02 19.45
N THR A 123 11.90 -8.09 18.62
CA THR A 123 12.75 -6.97 19.07
C THR A 123 11.97 -5.72 19.43
N GLU A 124 10.89 -5.40 18.70
CA GLU A 124 10.13 -4.16 18.88
C GLU A 124 8.65 -4.38 19.25
N GLY A 125 8.20 -5.63 19.26
CA GLY A 125 6.80 -5.98 19.56
C GLY A 125 5.84 -5.77 18.39
N LEU A 126 4.55 -6.08 18.65
CA LEU A 126 3.48 -5.98 17.65
C LEU A 126 3.18 -4.53 17.24
N GLY A 127 3.42 -3.56 18.13
CA GLY A 127 3.22 -2.13 17.84
C GLY A 127 4.14 -1.62 16.72
N ALA A 128 5.26 -2.29 16.45
CA ALA A 128 6.17 -1.93 15.36
C ALA A 128 5.59 -2.20 13.97
N LEU A 129 4.71 -3.19 13.84
CA LEU A 129 4.07 -3.55 12.55
C LEU A 129 3.04 -2.52 12.10
N TYR A 130 2.47 -1.75 13.03
CA TYR A 130 1.52 -0.68 12.75
C TYR A 130 2.16 0.71 12.76
N LYS A 131 3.50 0.80 12.89
CA LYS A 131 4.21 2.07 12.75
C LYS A 131 4.01 2.61 11.34
N GLY A 132 3.43 3.81 11.25
CA GLY A 132 3.14 4.47 9.98
C GLY A 132 1.72 4.23 9.45
N PHE A 133 0.88 3.48 10.15
CA PHE A 133 -0.54 3.34 9.76
C PHE A 133 -1.22 4.70 9.64
N PHE A 134 -1.01 5.61 10.60
CA PHE A 134 -1.56 6.96 10.52
C PHE A 134 -1.08 7.74 9.29
N ALA A 135 0.18 7.58 8.89
CA ALA A 135 0.70 8.19 7.66
C ALA A 135 0.07 7.57 6.41
N GLN A 136 -0.22 6.27 6.43
CA GLN A 136 -0.95 5.58 5.37
C GLN A 136 -2.40 6.06 5.27
N LEU A 137 -3.09 6.23 6.40
CA LEU A 137 -4.43 6.83 6.45
C LEU A 137 -4.43 8.26 5.91
N LEU A 138 -3.47 9.08 6.36
CA LEU A 138 -3.27 10.44 5.85
C LEU A 138 -2.92 10.50 4.36
N ARG A 139 -2.36 9.44 3.78
CA ARG A 139 -2.13 9.34 2.33
C ARG A 139 -3.40 8.94 1.59
N VAL A 140 -4.14 7.96 2.13
CA VAL A 140 -5.38 7.45 1.52
C VAL A 140 -6.45 8.53 1.48
N GLY A 141 -6.58 9.37 2.52
CA GLY A 141 -7.55 10.46 2.58
C GLY A 141 -7.50 11.39 1.34
N PRO A 142 -6.41 12.15 1.12
CA PRO A 142 -6.28 13.03 -0.03
C PRO A 142 -6.37 12.29 -1.36
N HIS A 143 -5.77 11.10 -1.45
CA HIS A 143 -5.86 10.27 -2.66
C HIS A 143 -7.32 9.98 -3.03
N THR A 144 -8.13 9.57 -2.06
CA THR A 144 -9.55 9.28 -2.29
C THR A 144 -10.34 10.53 -2.68
N VAL A 145 -10.12 11.68 -2.02
CA VAL A 145 -10.78 12.95 -2.37
C VAL A 145 -10.49 13.35 -3.82
N PHE A 146 -9.23 13.23 -4.26
CA PHE A 146 -8.88 13.53 -5.65
C PHE A 146 -9.52 12.54 -6.62
N THR A 147 -9.43 11.23 -6.36
CA THR A 147 -10.04 10.23 -7.23
C THR A 147 -11.55 10.46 -7.38
N LEU A 148 -12.25 10.78 -6.29
CA LEU A 148 -13.67 11.11 -6.30
C LEU A 148 -13.97 12.34 -7.15
N THR A 149 -13.21 13.41 -6.95
CA THR A 149 -13.38 14.66 -7.70
C THR A 149 -13.15 14.44 -9.20
N PHE A 150 -12.09 13.74 -9.59
CA PHE A 150 -11.80 13.45 -10.99
C PHE A 150 -12.85 12.53 -11.63
N MET A 151 -13.33 11.54 -10.90
CA MET A 151 -14.37 10.65 -11.38
C MET A 151 -15.68 11.41 -11.63
N GLU A 152 -16.10 12.29 -10.72
CA GLU A 152 -17.29 13.14 -10.94
C GLU A 152 -17.15 14.05 -12.16
N GLN A 153 -16.00 14.70 -12.32
CA GLN A 153 -15.75 15.56 -13.49
C GLN A 153 -15.76 14.77 -14.79
N THR A 154 -15.20 13.56 -14.78
CA THR A 154 -15.16 12.68 -15.94
C THR A 154 -16.55 12.16 -16.30
N MET A 155 -17.36 11.76 -15.31
CA MET A 155 -18.75 11.33 -15.53
C MET A 155 -19.61 12.46 -16.10
N LYS A 156 -19.47 13.69 -15.56
CA LYS A 156 -20.16 14.88 -16.09
C LYS A 156 -19.77 15.18 -17.54
N MET A 157 -18.47 15.10 -17.85
CA MET A 157 -17.96 15.27 -19.20
C MET A 157 -18.49 14.18 -20.14
N MET A 158 -18.51 12.92 -19.71
CA MET A 158 -19.01 11.79 -20.49
C MET A 158 -20.50 11.96 -20.82
N HIS A 159 -21.34 12.29 -19.84
CA HIS A 159 -22.76 12.56 -20.10
C HIS A 159 -22.99 13.77 -21.02
N ALA A 160 -22.17 14.82 -20.91
CA ALA A 160 -22.24 15.98 -21.80
C ALA A 160 -21.81 15.64 -23.24
N ILE A 161 -20.88 14.70 -23.42
CA ILE A 161 -20.50 14.18 -24.73
C ILE A 161 -21.63 13.30 -25.28
N GLU A 162 -22.19 12.42 -24.47
CA GLU A 162 -23.26 11.49 -24.84
C GLU A 162 -24.51 12.22 -25.32
N THR A 163 -25.00 13.22 -24.57
CA THR A 163 -26.15 14.06 -24.97
C THR A 163 -25.88 14.95 -26.19
N LYS A 164 -24.61 15.19 -26.54
CA LYS A 164 -24.22 15.97 -27.73
C LYS A 164 -24.04 15.10 -28.97
N PHE A 165 -23.71 13.82 -28.81
CA PHE A 165 -23.38 12.91 -29.92
C PHE A 165 -24.47 11.87 -30.23
N LEU A 166 -25.32 11.50 -29.26
CA LEU A 166 -26.52 10.72 -29.50
C LEU A 166 -27.77 11.57 -29.13
N PRO A 167 -28.62 11.93 -30.11
CA PRO A 167 -29.92 12.55 -29.85
C PRO A 167 -30.91 11.60 -29.19
#